data_AF-A0A819JR22-F1
#
_entry.id   AF-A0A819JR22-F1
#
_cell.length_a   1.000
_cell.length_b   1.000
_cell.length_c   1.000
_cell.angle_alpha   90.00
_cell.angle_beta   90.00
_cell.angle_gamma   90.00
#
_symmetry.space_group_name_H-M   'P 1'
#
loop_
_entity.id
_entity.type
_entity.pdbx_description
1 polymer ?
#
loop_
_entity_poly.entity_id
_entity_poly.type
_entity_poly.pdbx_seq_one_letter_code
_entity_poly.pdbx_strand_id
1 'polypeptide(L)'
;MTRTTGRKFRLNGIRQSTRLPHKHRLRQAFQNYVIYSADQLPAKVDLRSDMMPIEDQSQIGSCAANCLAGAYEYVTKKDNEQDIAVSRLFIYYNGRAKENPSGITDSACTMTNGIEALEEFGVCPESSWPYTISQVNTKPNSEAYQDAKVIKSSMHCKWTSI
;
A
#
# COMPACT_ATOMS: atom_id res chain seq x y z
N MET A 1 12.21 20.57 -19.94
CA MET A 1 12.18 20.78 -18.47
C MET A 1 13.22 19.86 -17.83
N THR A 2 14.31 20.44 -17.34
CA THR A 2 15.43 19.76 -16.68
C THR A 2 14.98 19.25 -15.31
N ARG A 3 14.53 18.00 -15.23
CA ARG A 3 14.13 17.34 -13.98
C ARG A 3 15.35 16.77 -13.26
N THR A 4 16.06 17.61 -12.53
CA THR A 4 16.94 17.16 -11.45
C THR A 4 16.65 18.00 -10.22
N THR A 5 15.60 17.62 -9.51
CA THR A 5 15.21 18.24 -8.22
C THR A 5 16.17 17.89 -7.08
N GLY A 6 17.24 17.12 -7.33
CA GLY A 6 18.21 16.68 -6.32
C GLY A 6 17.64 15.71 -5.27
N ARG A 7 16.39 15.27 -5.41
CA ARG A 7 15.72 14.40 -4.44
C ARG A 7 16.32 13.00 -4.48
N LYS A 8 16.58 12.45 -3.30
CA LYS A 8 17.02 11.07 -3.08
C LYS A 8 15.83 10.26 -2.59
N PHE A 9 15.82 8.96 -2.88
CA PHE A 9 14.82 8.04 -2.35
C PHE A 9 15.53 6.75 -1.97
N ARG A 10 15.03 6.07 -0.93
CA ARG A 10 15.52 4.75 -0.59
C ARG A 10 14.64 3.68 -1.22
N LEU A 11 15.27 2.80 -2.01
CA LEU A 11 14.66 1.62 -2.58
C LEU A 11 15.38 0.40 -2.03
N ASN A 12 14.62 -0.61 -1.59
CA ASN A 12 15.19 -1.86 -1.11
C ASN A 12 15.34 -2.83 -2.30
N GLY A 13 16.47 -3.52 -2.36
CA GLY A 13 16.75 -4.50 -3.40
C GLY A 13 16.13 -5.85 -3.09
N ILE A 14 15.75 -6.59 -4.12
CA ILE A 14 15.35 -8.00 -4.02
C ILE A 14 16.38 -8.89 -4.69
N ARG A 15 16.61 -10.10 -4.14
CA ARG A 15 17.42 -11.13 -4.79
C ARG A 15 16.51 -12.15 -5.43
N GLN A 16 16.65 -12.32 -6.74
CA GLN A 16 15.86 -13.31 -7.49
C GLN A 16 16.19 -14.73 -7.03
N SER A 17 15.16 -15.56 -6.81
CA SER A 17 15.33 -16.98 -6.53
C SER A 17 15.99 -17.68 -7.71
N THR A 18 16.89 -18.63 -7.43
CA THR A 18 17.46 -19.53 -8.45
C THR A 18 16.47 -20.63 -8.87
N ARG A 19 15.38 -20.79 -8.12
CA ARG A 19 14.30 -21.74 -8.38
C ARG A 19 13.06 -20.98 -8.80
N LEU A 20 12.99 -20.62 -10.08
CA LEU A 20 11.79 -20.05 -10.68
C LEU A 20 10.99 -21.16 -11.38
N PRO A 21 9.65 -21.12 -11.32
CA PRO A 21 8.84 -22.01 -12.12
C PRO A 21 9.12 -21.79 -13.62
N HIS A 22 9.03 -22.86 -14.40
CA HIS A 22 9.25 -22.80 -15.84
C HIS A 22 8.31 -21.77 -16.50
N LYS A 23 8.81 -20.97 -17.45
CA LYS A 23 8.07 -19.85 -18.09
C LYS A 23 6.68 -20.26 -18.61
N HIS A 24 6.54 -21.49 -19.12
CA HIS A 24 5.26 -22.03 -19.56
C HIS A 24 4.20 -22.06 -18.44
N ARG A 25 4.57 -22.47 -17.22
CA ARG A 25 3.65 -22.53 -16.08
C ARG A 25 3.15 -21.13 -15.70
N LEU A 26 4.03 -20.13 -15.76
CA LEU A 26 3.65 -18.73 -15.52
C LEU A 26 2.66 -18.21 -16.57
N ARG A 27 2.87 -18.53 -17.86
CA ARG A 27 1.94 -18.15 -18.93
C ARG A 27 0.56 -18.81 -18.79
N GLN A 28 0.54 -20.11 -18.47
CA GLN A 28 -0.71 -20.84 -18.29
C GLN A 28 -1.49 -20.31 -17.08
N ALA A 29 -0.80 -20.04 -15.96
CA ALA A 29 -1.42 -19.42 -14.80
C ALA A 29 -2.05 -18.06 -15.19
N PHE A 30 -1.34 -17.22 -15.94
CA PHE A 30 -1.85 -15.92 -16.39
C PHE A 30 -3.11 -16.05 -17.26
N GLN A 31 -3.14 -16.99 -18.21
CA GLN A 31 -4.29 -17.20 -19.09
C GLN A 31 -5.56 -17.58 -18.33
N ASN A 32 -5.43 -18.33 -17.23
CA ASN A 32 -6.58 -18.70 -16.39
C ASN A 32 -7.20 -17.51 -15.63
N TYR A 33 -6.50 -16.38 -15.52
CA TYR A 33 -6.98 -15.16 -14.85
C TYR A 33 -7.48 -14.08 -15.81
N VAL A 34 -7.40 -14.29 -17.14
CA VAL A 34 -7.94 -13.33 -18.12
C VAL A 34 -9.44 -13.53 -18.25
N ILE A 35 -10.21 -12.63 -17.62
CA ILE A 35 -11.68 -12.69 -17.59
C ILE A 35 -12.31 -11.88 -18.73
N TYR A 36 -11.60 -10.88 -19.27
CA TYR A 36 -12.08 -10.00 -20.34
C TYR A 36 -11.20 -10.10 -21.58
N SER A 37 -11.81 -10.10 -22.76
CA SER A 37 -11.13 -9.93 -24.03
C SER A 37 -10.82 -8.46 -24.32
N ALA A 38 -9.87 -8.21 -25.23
CA ALA A 38 -9.39 -6.86 -25.51
C ALA A 38 -10.49 -5.92 -26.04
N ASP A 39 -11.48 -6.45 -26.76
CA ASP A 39 -12.64 -5.74 -27.29
C ASP A 39 -13.69 -5.37 -26.21
N GLN A 40 -13.64 -6.02 -25.04
CA GLN A 40 -14.52 -5.72 -23.90
C GLN A 40 -13.98 -4.60 -23.01
N LEU A 41 -12.73 -4.18 -23.21
CA LEU A 41 -12.09 -3.15 -22.41
C LEU A 41 -12.13 -1.79 -23.12
N PRO A 42 -12.26 -0.69 -22.37
CA PRO A 42 -12.13 0.64 -22.95
C PRO A 42 -10.71 0.83 -23.53
N ALA A 43 -10.61 1.53 -24.66
CA ALA A 43 -9.33 1.77 -25.34
C ALA A 43 -8.31 2.54 -24.48
N LYS A 44 -8.80 3.34 -23.52
CA LYS A 44 -7.97 4.11 -22.58
C LYS A 44 -8.77 4.39 -21.30
N VAL A 45 -8.10 4.30 -20.16
CA VAL A 45 -8.61 4.72 -18.85
C VAL A 45 -7.59 5.66 -18.21
N ASP A 46 -8.08 6.72 -17.58
CA ASP A 46 -7.29 7.64 -16.78
C ASP A 46 -7.98 7.85 -15.43
N LEU A 47 -7.36 7.37 -14.36
CA LEU A 47 -7.92 7.44 -13.01
C LEU A 47 -7.41 8.65 -12.21
N ARG A 48 -6.57 9.52 -12.80
CA ARG A 48 -5.86 10.57 -12.06
C ARG A 48 -6.79 11.60 -11.41
N SER A 49 -7.96 11.85 -11.98
CA SER A 49 -8.97 12.75 -11.40
C SER A 49 -9.51 12.27 -10.05
N ASP A 50 -9.39 10.97 -9.79
CA ASP A 50 -9.87 10.32 -8.57
C ASP A 50 -8.74 10.06 -7.56
N MET A 51 -7.51 10.44 -7.88
CA MET A 51 -6.36 10.21 -6.99
C MET A 51 -6.16 11.38 -6.05
N MET A 52 -5.69 11.08 -4.84
CA MET A 52 -5.21 12.08 -3.90
C MET A 52 -3.92 12.75 -4.40
N PRO A 53 -3.54 13.92 -3.86
CA PRO A 53 -2.27 14.57 -4.18
C PRO A 53 -1.06 13.63 -4.00
N ILE A 54 -0.04 13.79 -4.84
CA ILE A 54 1.16 12.96 -4.79
C ILE A 54 1.90 13.19 -3.46
N GLU A 55 2.12 12.10 -2.73
CA GLU A 55 2.82 12.11 -1.45
C GLU A 55 4.34 11.89 -1.60
N ASP A 56 5.10 12.26 -0.57
CA ASP A 56 6.56 12.07 -0.52
C ASP A 56 6.95 11.01 0.52
N GLN A 57 7.52 9.89 0.07
CA GLN A 57 8.00 8.81 0.94
C GLN A 57 9.26 9.16 1.74
N SER A 58 9.88 10.32 1.48
CA SER A 58 11.12 10.76 2.11
C SER A 58 12.27 9.73 1.94
N GLN A 59 13.16 9.61 2.94
CA GLN A 59 14.35 8.74 2.89
C GLN A 59 14.16 7.36 3.57
N ILE A 60 12.92 6.91 3.78
CA ILE A 60 12.63 5.63 4.44
C ILE A 60 12.11 4.58 3.45
N GLY A 61 12.15 3.30 3.82
CA GLY A 61 11.81 2.16 2.97
C GLY A 61 10.31 1.92 2.75
N SER A 62 9.49 2.96 2.78
CA SER A 62 8.02 2.87 2.90
C SER A 62 7.27 2.86 1.57
N CYS A 63 7.93 2.62 0.43
CA CYS A 63 7.29 2.71 -0.90
C CYS A 63 6.05 1.81 -1.03
N ALA A 64 6.08 0.59 -0.49
CA ALA A 64 4.92 -0.30 -0.46
C ALA A 64 3.75 0.31 0.32
N ALA A 65 4.02 0.92 1.46
CA ALA A 65 2.99 1.56 2.28
C ALA A 65 2.40 2.82 1.61
N ASN A 66 3.20 3.62 0.91
CA ASN A 66 2.69 4.77 0.12
C ASN A 66 1.81 4.29 -1.05
N CYS A 67 2.21 3.22 -1.73
CA CYS A 67 1.39 2.62 -2.79
C CYS A 67 0.05 2.10 -2.25
N LEU A 68 0.06 1.42 -1.10
CA LEU A 68 -1.14 0.89 -0.47
C LEU A 68 -2.04 2.01 0.07
N ALA A 69 -1.46 3.07 0.65
CA ALA A 69 -2.22 4.25 1.05
C ALA A 69 -2.96 4.85 -0.15
N GLY A 70 -2.26 5.21 -1.22
CA GLY A 70 -2.92 5.79 -2.41
C GLY A 70 -3.99 4.88 -3.04
N ALA A 71 -3.77 3.56 -3.03
CA ALA A 71 -4.78 2.61 -3.49
C ALA A 71 -6.01 2.56 -2.55
N TYR A 72 -5.80 2.59 -1.24
CA TYR A 72 -6.85 2.63 -0.23
C TYR A 72 -7.67 3.91 -0.31
N GLU A 73 -7.00 5.06 -0.45
CA GLU A 73 -7.61 6.38 -0.61
C GLU A 73 -8.46 6.44 -1.87
N TYR A 74 -7.95 5.94 -3.01
CA TYR A 74 -8.72 5.86 -4.25
C TYR A 74 -10.00 5.04 -4.09
N VAL A 75 -9.91 3.84 -3.49
CA VAL A 75 -11.10 3.00 -3.28
C VAL A 75 -12.07 3.67 -2.31
N THR A 76 -11.58 4.27 -1.24
CA THR A 76 -12.41 4.97 -0.24
C THR A 76 -13.13 6.15 -0.86
N LYS A 77 -12.44 6.95 -1.68
CA LYS A 77 -13.04 8.06 -2.42
C LYS A 77 -14.13 7.58 -3.37
N LYS A 78 -13.92 6.46 -4.05
CA LYS A 78 -14.92 5.86 -4.95
C LYS A 78 -16.13 5.28 -4.22
N ASP A 79 -15.93 4.73 -3.02
CA ASP A 79 -16.98 4.07 -2.25
C ASP A 79 -17.85 5.08 -1.50
N ASN A 80 -17.23 6.08 -0.88
CA ASN A 80 -17.88 6.96 0.10
C ASN A 80 -17.83 8.46 -0.28
N GLU A 81 -17.28 8.82 -1.44
CA GLU A 81 -17.09 10.22 -1.89
C GLU A 81 -16.28 11.08 -0.90
N GLN A 82 -15.44 10.46 -0.07
CA GLN A 82 -14.63 11.13 0.94
C GLN A 82 -13.14 11.11 0.60
N ASP A 83 -12.53 12.29 0.64
CA ASP A 83 -11.08 12.47 0.55
C ASP A 83 -10.45 12.34 1.94
N ILE A 84 -10.07 11.12 2.31
CA ILE A 84 -9.38 10.82 3.57
C ILE A 84 -7.95 10.44 3.26
N ALA A 85 -6.98 11.23 3.73
CA ALA A 85 -5.57 10.83 3.71
C ALA A 85 -5.30 9.79 4.82
N VAL A 86 -4.76 8.64 4.46
CA VAL A 86 -4.57 7.52 5.39
C VAL A 86 -3.12 7.40 5.85
N SER A 87 -2.90 6.95 7.09
CA SER A 87 -1.56 6.91 7.67
C SER A 87 -0.66 5.87 7.00
N ARG A 88 0.33 6.36 6.25
CA ARG A 88 1.35 5.49 5.63
C ARG A 88 2.25 4.82 6.65
N LEU A 89 2.58 5.51 7.76
CA LEU A 89 3.40 4.89 8.81
C LEU A 89 2.64 3.80 9.57
N PHE A 90 1.32 3.91 9.71
CA PHE A 90 0.50 2.85 10.28
C PHE A 90 0.55 1.58 9.42
N ILE A 91 0.32 1.72 8.10
CA ILE A 91 0.45 0.60 7.15
C ILE A 91 1.88 0.03 7.21
N TYR A 92 2.89 0.91 7.18
CA TYR A 92 4.28 0.50 7.11
C TYR A 92 4.76 -0.24 8.37
N TYR A 93 4.34 0.21 9.55
CA TYR A 93 4.66 -0.46 10.81
C TYR A 93 4.01 -1.85 10.86
N ASN A 94 2.69 -1.93 10.63
CA ASN A 94 1.95 -3.18 10.79
C ASN A 94 2.38 -4.23 9.76
N GLY A 95 2.66 -3.83 8.51
CA GLY A 95 3.17 -4.75 7.49
C GLY A 95 4.56 -5.31 7.82
N ARG A 96 5.44 -4.54 8.48
CA ARG A 96 6.72 -5.08 8.99
C ARG A 96 6.53 -5.97 10.22
N ALA A 97 5.58 -5.63 11.09
CA ALA A 97 5.26 -6.44 12.25
C ALA A 97 4.70 -7.83 11.88
N LYS A 98 4.07 -7.97 10.71
CA LYS A 98 3.71 -9.28 10.14
C LYS A 98 4.92 -10.15 9.80
N GLU A 99 6.00 -9.54 9.33
CA GLU A 99 7.23 -10.25 8.94
C GLU A 99 8.12 -10.56 10.14
N ASN A 100 8.35 -9.57 11.00
CA ASN A 100 9.26 -9.68 12.14
C ASN A 100 8.77 -8.82 13.32
N PRO A 101 7.81 -9.30 14.14
CA PRO A 101 7.20 -8.51 15.20
C PRO A 101 8.18 -8.07 16.30
N SER A 102 9.25 -8.83 16.53
CA SER A 102 10.24 -8.56 17.59
C SER A 102 11.42 -7.69 17.13
N GLY A 103 11.53 -7.40 15.83
CA GLY A 103 12.70 -6.75 15.23
C GLY A 103 12.33 -5.63 14.26
N ILE A 104 11.37 -4.77 14.66
CA ILE A 104 10.90 -3.66 13.83
C ILE A 104 12.04 -2.70 13.54
N THR A 105 12.47 -2.67 12.28
CA THR A 105 13.45 -1.74 11.75
C THR A 105 12.99 -1.25 10.39
N ASP A 106 13.60 -0.19 9.88
CA ASP A 106 13.27 0.35 8.57
C ASP A 106 13.88 -0.53 7.46
N SER A 107 13.20 -1.64 7.15
CA SER A 107 13.71 -2.76 6.33
C SER A 107 12.83 -3.09 5.12
N ALA A 108 12.11 -2.12 4.57
CA ALA A 108 11.01 -2.34 3.61
C ALA A 108 9.80 -3.08 4.21
N CYS A 109 8.76 -3.24 3.40
CA CYS A 109 7.62 -4.11 3.67
C CYS A 109 7.18 -4.69 2.31
N THR A 110 6.75 -5.95 2.29
CA THR A 110 6.14 -6.53 1.08
C THR A 110 4.72 -5.98 0.91
N MET A 111 4.22 -5.96 -0.34
CA MET A 111 2.82 -5.57 -0.59
C MET A 111 1.84 -6.53 0.10
N THR A 112 2.12 -7.83 0.07
CA THR A 112 1.31 -8.87 0.71
C THR A 112 1.17 -8.61 2.21
N ASN A 113 2.27 -8.40 2.94
CA ASN A 113 2.18 -8.13 4.38
C ASN A 113 1.44 -6.82 4.67
N GLY A 114 1.59 -5.82 3.81
CA GLY A 114 0.83 -4.57 3.91
C GLY A 114 -0.68 -4.77 3.70
N ILE A 115 -1.07 -5.59 2.72
CA ILE A 115 -2.48 -5.94 2.47
C ILE A 115 -3.04 -6.75 3.64
N GLU A 116 -2.32 -7.76 4.13
CA GLU A 116 -2.74 -8.53 5.31
C GLU A 116 -2.86 -7.67 6.57
N ALA A 117 -1.99 -6.66 6.72
CA ALA A 117 -2.09 -5.69 7.81
C ALA A 117 -3.33 -4.79 7.67
N LEU A 118 -3.65 -4.33 6.47
CA LEU A 118 -4.88 -3.59 6.19
C LEU A 118 -6.13 -4.45 6.44
N GLU A 119 -6.09 -5.71 6.02
CA GLU A 119 -7.17 -6.68 6.23
C GLU A 119 -7.36 -7.00 7.71
N GLU A 120 -6.29 -7.05 8.52
CA GLU A 120 -6.41 -7.27 9.97
C GLU A 120 -6.84 -6.00 10.71
N PHE A 121 -6.07 -4.92 10.57
CA PHE A 121 -6.17 -3.74 11.42
C PHE A 121 -6.97 -2.58 10.82
N GLY A 122 -7.17 -2.56 9.50
CA GLY A 122 -7.64 -1.37 8.79
C GLY A 122 -6.52 -0.35 8.61
N VAL A 123 -6.91 0.92 8.49
CA VAL A 123 -5.97 2.06 8.45
C VAL A 123 -6.61 3.28 9.10
N CYS A 124 -5.83 4.05 9.86
CA CYS A 124 -6.29 5.32 10.44
C CYS A 124 -5.99 6.51 9.53
N PRO A 125 -6.61 7.68 9.77
CA PRO A 125 -6.21 8.92 9.11
C PRO A 125 -4.74 9.25 9.37
N GLU A 126 -4.07 9.87 8.41
CA GLU A 126 -2.71 10.40 8.59
C GLU A 126 -2.67 11.44 9.73
N SER A 127 -3.78 12.13 10.04
CA SER A 127 -3.87 13.01 11.21
C SER A 127 -3.74 12.28 12.55
N SER A 128 -4.19 11.03 12.64
CA SER A 128 -4.13 10.22 13.86
C SER A 128 -2.76 9.60 14.08
N TRP A 129 -2.05 9.28 12.99
CA TRP A 129 -0.66 8.83 13.04
C TRP A 129 0.18 9.48 11.93
N PRO A 130 0.71 10.70 12.18
CA PRO A 130 1.37 11.51 11.14
C PRO A 130 2.64 10.89 10.58
N TYR A 131 2.93 11.22 9.33
CA TYR A 131 4.14 10.81 8.61
C TYR A 131 5.43 11.46 9.15
N THR A 132 5.79 11.12 10.38
CA THR A 132 6.98 11.61 11.07
C THR A 132 8.08 10.55 11.00
N ILE A 133 9.09 10.75 10.14
CA ILE A 133 10.13 9.73 9.87
C ILE A 133 10.87 9.22 11.11
N SER A 134 10.96 10.02 12.19
CA SER A 134 11.58 9.58 13.45
C SER A 134 10.75 8.51 14.18
N GLN A 135 9.47 8.36 13.83
CA GLN A 135 8.56 7.36 14.37
C GLN A 135 8.50 6.10 13.49
N VAL A 136 9.37 5.96 12.49
CA VAL A 136 9.32 4.85 11.52
C VAL A 136 9.30 3.48 12.19
N ASN A 137 9.93 3.28 13.33
CA ASN A 137 9.94 2.01 14.05
C ASN A 137 9.07 2.01 15.31
N THR A 138 8.35 3.10 15.57
CA THR A 138 7.49 3.26 16.74
C THR A 138 6.13 2.66 16.44
N LYS A 139 5.63 1.83 17.37
CA LYS A 139 4.28 1.29 17.30
C LYS A 139 3.25 2.42 17.35
N PRO A 140 2.25 2.44 16.44
CA PRO A 140 1.13 3.36 16.53
C PRO A 140 0.43 3.27 17.89
N ASN A 141 -0.06 4.41 18.37
CA ASN A 141 -0.79 4.47 19.63
C ASN A 141 -2.15 3.75 19.52
N SER A 142 -2.78 3.50 20.67
CA SER A 142 -4.07 2.80 20.72
C SER A 142 -5.19 3.54 19.97
N GLU A 143 -5.14 4.87 19.95
CA GLU A 143 -6.10 5.73 19.24
C GLU A 143 -6.05 5.47 17.73
N ALA A 144 -4.86 5.41 17.14
CA ALA A 144 -4.69 5.04 15.74
C ALA A 144 -5.28 3.66 15.42
N TYR A 145 -5.11 2.66 16.29
CA TYR A 145 -5.74 1.35 16.07
C TYR A 145 -7.27 1.37 16.26
N GLN A 146 -7.82 2.29 17.07
CA GLN A 146 -9.26 2.46 17.21
C GLN A 146 -9.86 3.11 15.97
N ASP A 147 -9.26 4.21 15.50
CA ASP A 147 -9.64 4.90 14.26
C ASP A 147 -9.58 3.97 13.05
N ALA A 148 -8.55 3.11 13.00
CA ALA A 148 -8.37 2.16 11.91
C ALA A 148 -9.53 1.16 11.77
N LYS A 149 -10.12 0.74 12.89
CA LYS A 149 -11.29 -0.14 12.88
C LYS A 149 -12.53 0.58 12.36
N VAL A 150 -12.70 1.85 12.71
CA VAL A 150 -13.85 2.66 12.28
C VAL A 150 -13.85 2.82 10.76
N ILE A 151 -12.71 3.22 10.17
CA ILE A 151 -12.58 3.37 8.71
C ILE A 151 -12.84 2.04 8.00
N LYS A 152 -12.22 0.96 8.49
CA LYS A 152 -12.43 -0.38 7.93
C LYS A 152 -13.90 -0.81 7.95
N SER A 153 -14.63 -0.53 9.03
CA SER A 153 -16.05 -0.85 9.13
C SER A 153 -16.95 0.01 8.25
N SER A 154 -16.48 1.20 7.83
CA SER A 154 -17.23 2.12 6.96
C SER A 154 -17.09 1.83 5.46
N MET A 155 -16.16 0.96 5.06
CA MET A 155 -16.01 0.57 3.65
C MET A 155 -16.96 -0.56 3.27
N HIS A 156 -17.67 -0.38 2.16
CA HIS A 156 -18.48 -1.43 1.53
C HIS A 156 -17.59 -2.41 0.75
N CYS A 157 -16.54 -1.90 0.10
CA CYS A 157 -15.54 -2.73 -0.56
C CYS A 157 -14.60 -3.39 0.46
N LYS A 158 -14.66 -4.72 0.56
CA LYS A 158 -13.74 -5.49 1.40
C LYS A 158 -12.40 -5.66 0.71
N TRP A 159 -11.33 -5.26 1.39
CA TRP A 159 -9.96 -5.61 1.02
C TRP A 159 -9.67 -7.03 1.48
N THR A 160 -9.59 -7.96 0.54
CA THR A 160 -9.21 -9.35 0.80
C THR A 160 -7.96 -9.70 0.02
N SER A 161 -7.02 -10.36 0.68
CA SER A 161 -5.89 -11.02 0.03
C SER A 161 -6.40 -11.97 -1.07
N ILE A 162 -5.78 -11.95 -2.26
CA ILE A 162 -6.07 -12.87 -3.38
C ILE A 162 -5.40 -14.22 -3.12
#